data_AF-A0A1Y0IGX9-F1
#
_entry.id   AF-A0A1Y0IGX9-F1
#
_cell.length_a   1.000
_cell.length_b   1.000
_cell.length_c   1.000
_cell.angle_alpha   90.00
_cell.angle_beta   90.00
_cell.angle_gamma   90.00
#
_symmetry.space_group_name_H-M   'P 1'
#
loop_
_entity.id
_entity.type
_entity.pdbx_description
1 polymer ?
#
loop_
_entity_poly.entity_id
_entity_poly.type
_entity_poly.pdbx_seq_one_letter_code
_entity_poly.pdbx_strand_id
1 'polypeptide(L)'
;MYKKTLIIAEAGVNHNGDIELAKKLIDIAAEAGADVVKFQTFIAENVISKNAVKAEYQTNNTGTSESQLDMVKKLELSFDDFVLLKSYAEEKGIEFLSTPFDLESISFLDNLGVRLFKIPSGEITNLPYLEQIAARNKEIILSTGMASMAEIDAAVKVLVNSGTARDKISILHCTTEYPAPFSDVNLRAMQSIRDAFNLSVGYSDHTSGIEVAIAAVSLGAEIIEKHFTLDKTMEGPDHKASLDPLELKAMVHGIRNVEAALGTGVKAPAESEKKNIPIARKSIHLKQQLDKGHVLTENDLIMKRPGDGISPMEYKRLIGCILRRDCIADHQLEYEDIENESRYSNELEG
;
A
#
# COMPACT_ATOMS: atom_id res chain seq x y z
N MET A 1 -14.00 -7.91 -0.62
CA MET A 1 -13.11 -7.81 -1.79
C MET A 1 -12.12 -6.70 -1.50
N TYR A 2 -10.83 -6.94 -1.76
CA TYR A 2 -9.82 -5.90 -1.64
C TYR A 2 -10.00 -4.88 -2.77
N LYS A 3 -9.95 -3.59 -2.46
CA LYS A 3 -10.06 -2.51 -3.44
C LYS A 3 -8.68 -2.30 -4.06
N LYS A 4 -8.60 -2.28 -5.39
CA LYS A 4 -7.35 -1.99 -6.10
C LYS A 4 -6.82 -0.62 -5.65
N THR A 5 -5.57 -0.61 -5.21
CA THR A 5 -4.79 0.56 -4.80
C THR A 5 -4.59 1.48 -6.00
N LEU A 6 -4.91 2.75 -5.84
CA LEU A 6 -4.61 3.81 -6.79
C LEU A 6 -3.13 4.18 -6.69
N ILE A 7 -2.37 4.03 -7.77
CA ILE A 7 -0.95 4.38 -7.80
C ILE A 7 -0.76 5.70 -8.57
N ILE A 8 -0.29 6.71 -7.87
CA ILE A 8 0.04 8.04 -8.39
C ILE A 8 1.55 8.14 -8.56
N ALA A 9 2.00 8.18 -9.82
CA ALA A 9 3.38 8.52 -10.16
C ALA A 9 3.51 10.05 -10.18
N GLU A 10 4.16 10.60 -9.16
CA GLU A 10 4.37 12.04 -9.01
C GLU A 10 5.57 12.48 -9.86
N ALA A 11 5.30 13.09 -11.01
CA ALA A 11 6.31 13.76 -11.81
C ALA A 11 6.75 15.06 -11.12
N GLY A 12 5.84 15.69 -10.37
CA GLY A 12 6.11 16.91 -9.62
C GLY A 12 6.65 18.00 -10.55
N VAL A 13 7.87 18.47 -10.24
CA VAL A 13 8.64 19.44 -11.02
C VAL A 13 9.85 18.83 -11.75
N ASN A 14 9.98 17.50 -11.80
CA ASN A 14 11.13 16.80 -12.44
C ASN A 14 11.18 16.96 -13.97
N HIS A 15 10.24 17.70 -14.56
CA HIS A 15 10.30 18.14 -15.95
C HIS A 15 11.20 19.36 -16.15
N ASN A 16 11.68 20.01 -15.08
CA ASN A 16 12.61 21.14 -15.13
C ASN A 16 12.15 22.31 -16.02
N GLY A 17 10.84 22.58 -16.04
CA GLY A 17 10.24 23.60 -16.92
C GLY A 17 10.20 23.24 -18.42
N ASP A 18 10.50 21.99 -18.80
CA ASP A 18 10.49 21.52 -20.18
C ASP A 18 9.31 20.56 -20.43
N ILE A 19 8.38 20.97 -21.31
CA ILE A 19 7.21 20.17 -21.70
C ILE A 19 7.58 18.83 -22.37
N GLU A 20 8.68 18.76 -23.11
CA GLU A 20 9.10 17.51 -23.76
C GLU A 20 9.67 16.53 -22.73
N LEU A 21 10.29 17.02 -21.66
CA LEU A 21 10.63 16.17 -20.50
C LEU A 21 9.38 15.73 -19.75
N ALA A 22 8.39 16.61 -19.57
CA ALA A 22 7.12 16.25 -18.96
C ALA A 22 6.38 15.15 -19.73
N LYS A 23 6.37 15.19 -21.08
CA LYS A 23 5.82 14.11 -21.90
C LYS A 23 6.56 12.78 -21.72
N LYS A 24 7.89 12.79 -21.63
CA LYS A 24 8.67 11.57 -21.35
C LYS A 24 8.34 10.98 -19.97
N LEU A 25 8.09 11.82 -18.97
CA LEU A 25 7.65 11.36 -17.65
C LEU A 25 6.27 10.66 -17.75
N ILE A 26 5.34 11.20 -18.55
CA ILE A 26 4.05 10.54 -18.83
C ILE A 26 4.27 9.15 -19.46
N ASP A 27 5.16 9.04 -20.45
CA ASP A 27 5.48 7.77 -21.10
C ASP A 27 5.97 6.72 -20.08
N ILE A 28 6.90 7.10 -19.21
CA ILE A 28 7.42 6.20 -18.16
C ILE A 28 6.34 5.79 -17.16
N ALA A 29 5.50 6.71 -16.72
CA ALA A 29 4.42 6.40 -15.78
C ALA A 29 3.42 5.41 -16.39
N ALA A 30 3.04 5.62 -17.67
CA ALA A 30 2.16 4.73 -18.40
C ALA A 30 2.81 3.33 -18.61
N GLU A 31 4.07 3.28 -19.04
CA GLU A 31 4.82 2.04 -19.25
C GLU A 31 5.04 1.24 -17.96
N ALA A 32 5.18 1.92 -16.82
CA ALA A 32 5.27 1.29 -15.51
C ALA A 32 3.93 0.70 -15.04
N GLY A 33 2.80 1.14 -15.62
CA GLY A 33 1.45 0.73 -15.23
C GLY A 33 0.92 1.48 -14.01
N ALA A 34 1.38 2.71 -13.77
CA ALA A 34 0.76 3.61 -12.80
C ALA A 34 -0.67 3.97 -13.27
N ASP A 35 -1.56 4.28 -12.33
CA ASP A 35 -2.94 4.64 -12.66
C ASP A 35 -3.06 6.14 -13.00
N VAL A 36 -2.26 6.98 -12.34
CA VAL A 36 -2.26 8.44 -12.48
C VAL A 36 -0.82 8.93 -12.62
N VAL A 37 -0.59 9.89 -13.51
CA VAL A 37 0.60 10.75 -13.51
C VAL A 37 0.24 12.13 -12.97
N LYS A 38 0.96 12.59 -11.95
CA LYS A 38 0.67 13.85 -11.25
C LYS A 38 1.78 14.88 -11.43
N PHE A 39 1.36 16.12 -11.69
CA PHE A 39 2.22 17.30 -11.77
C PHE A 39 1.87 18.33 -10.68
N GLN A 40 2.55 19.47 -10.71
CA GLN A 40 2.31 20.62 -9.83
C GLN A 40 2.02 21.86 -10.68
N THR A 41 0.87 22.49 -10.48
CA THR A 41 0.46 23.70 -11.20
C THR A 41 0.49 24.88 -10.25
N PHE A 42 1.30 25.88 -10.59
CA PHE A 42 1.53 27.04 -9.75
C PHE A 42 1.91 28.25 -10.59
N ILE A 43 1.65 29.44 -10.04
CA ILE A 43 2.28 30.70 -10.45
C ILE A 43 3.31 31.04 -9.38
N ALA A 44 4.61 31.02 -9.71
CA ALA A 44 5.70 31.06 -8.73
C ALA A 44 5.60 32.26 -7.80
N GLU A 45 5.25 33.44 -8.31
CA GLU A 45 5.09 34.68 -7.53
C GLU A 45 3.92 34.66 -6.55
N ASN A 46 2.90 33.83 -6.79
CA ASN A 46 1.75 33.70 -5.90
C ASN A 46 2.08 32.79 -4.69
N VAL A 47 3.01 31.85 -4.87
CA VAL A 47 3.31 30.81 -3.88
C VAL A 47 4.54 31.16 -3.05
N ILE A 48 5.57 31.75 -3.67
CA ILE A 48 6.87 31.96 -3.03
C ILE A 48 7.14 33.45 -2.81
N SER A 49 7.29 33.82 -1.54
CA SER A 49 7.72 35.18 -1.18
C SER A 49 9.11 35.48 -1.75
N LYS A 50 9.33 36.74 -2.15
CA LYS A 50 10.66 37.24 -2.55
C LYS A 50 11.72 37.10 -1.46
N ASN A 51 11.30 36.96 -0.21
CA ASN A 51 12.18 36.77 0.95
C ASN A 51 12.22 35.31 1.43
N ALA A 52 11.58 34.38 0.73
CA ALA A 52 11.57 32.98 1.11
C ALA A 52 12.96 32.37 0.94
N VAL A 53 13.37 31.58 1.93
CA VAL A 53 14.62 30.84 1.91
C VAL A 53 14.38 29.43 1.38
N LYS A 54 15.35 28.89 0.64
CA LYS A 54 15.32 27.49 0.24
C LYS A 54 15.32 26.60 1.49
N ALA A 55 14.56 25.51 1.44
CA ALA A 55 14.71 24.45 2.43
C ALA A 55 16.12 23.85 2.38
N GLU A 56 16.55 23.18 3.45
CA GLU A 56 17.91 22.59 3.52
C GLU A 56 18.15 21.59 2.38
N TYR A 57 17.20 20.69 2.11
CA TYR A 57 17.31 19.73 1.01
C TYR A 57 17.43 20.42 -0.36
N GLN A 58 16.68 21.51 -0.59
CA GLN A 58 16.75 22.28 -1.84
C GLN A 58 18.12 22.95 -2.00
N THR A 59 18.65 23.48 -0.91
CA THR A 59 19.99 24.08 -0.86
C THR A 59 21.07 23.03 -1.15
N ASN A 60 20.95 21.85 -0.57
CA ASN A 60 21.89 20.74 -0.79
C ASN A 60 21.82 20.19 -2.22
N ASN A 61 20.67 20.28 -2.88
CA ASN A 61 20.45 19.74 -4.23
C ASN A 61 20.73 20.74 -5.35
N THR A 62 20.44 22.02 -5.15
CA THR A 62 20.52 23.07 -6.19
C THR A 62 21.52 24.18 -5.87
N GLY A 63 22.15 24.16 -4.69
CA GLY A 63 23.05 25.21 -4.24
C GLY A 63 22.35 26.48 -3.73
N THR A 64 23.17 27.45 -3.30
CA THR A 64 22.76 28.70 -2.64
C THR A 64 22.80 29.94 -3.53
N SER A 65 23.18 29.80 -4.80
CA SER A 65 23.48 30.91 -5.70
C SER A 65 22.25 31.73 -6.11
N GLU A 66 21.05 31.20 -5.92
CA GLU A 66 19.79 31.85 -6.29
C GLU A 66 18.73 31.73 -5.18
N SER A 67 17.72 32.61 -5.25
CA SER A 67 16.60 32.58 -4.32
C SER A 67 15.68 31.37 -4.56
N GLN A 68 14.81 31.07 -3.60
CA GLN A 68 13.81 30.01 -3.79
C GLN A 68 12.84 30.37 -4.93
N LEU A 69 12.45 31.64 -5.04
CA LEU A 69 11.55 32.12 -6.10
C LEU A 69 12.17 31.94 -7.49
N ASP A 70 13.44 32.33 -7.66
CA ASP A 70 14.13 32.19 -8.96
C ASP A 70 14.24 30.72 -9.39
N MET A 71 14.52 29.82 -8.44
CA MET A 71 14.57 28.38 -8.69
C MET A 71 13.20 27.86 -9.12
N VAL A 72 12.14 28.14 -8.35
CA VAL A 72 10.78 27.65 -8.64
C VAL A 72 10.23 28.23 -9.95
N LYS A 73 10.55 29.49 -10.26
CA LYS A 73 10.12 30.13 -11.49
C LYS A 73 10.67 29.45 -12.76
N LYS A 74 11.86 28.83 -12.70
CA LYS A 74 12.38 28.03 -13.82
C LYS A 74 11.62 26.73 -14.04
N LEU A 75 10.91 26.25 -13.02
CA LEU A 75 10.15 25.01 -13.04
C LEU A 75 8.70 25.25 -13.46
N GLU A 76 8.27 26.51 -13.59
CA GLU A 76 6.91 26.88 -13.95
C GLU A 76 6.61 26.50 -15.41
N LEU A 77 5.55 25.70 -15.60
CA LEU A 77 4.95 25.45 -16.91
C LEU A 77 3.70 26.30 -17.08
N SER A 78 3.39 26.69 -18.32
CA SER A 78 2.21 27.49 -18.61
C SER A 78 0.93 26.66 -18.49
N PHE A 79 -0.22 27.34 -18.33
CA PHE A 79 -1.52 26.67 -18.38
C PHE A 79 -1.78 25.97 -19.72
N ASP A 80 -1.29 26.52 -20.84
CA ASP A 80 -1.39 25.88 -22.15
C ASP A 80 -0.56 24.57 -22.19
N ASP A 81 0.60 24.53 -21.52
CA ASP A 81 1.37 23.30 -21.39
C ASP A 81 0.59 22.22 -20.64
N PHE A 82 -0.13 22.57 -19.56
CA PHE A 82 -0.96 21.62 -18.82
C PHE A 82 -2.14 21.09 -19.65
N VAL A 83 -2.72 21.90 -20.55
CA VAL A 83 -3.73 21.43 -21.52
C VAL A 83 -3.14 20.37 -22.45
N LEU A 84 -1.93 20.60 -22.96
CA LEU A 84 -1.21 19.66 -23.81
C LEU A 84 -0.84 18.38 -23.05
N LEU A 85 -0.35 18.50 -21.81
CA LEU A 85 0.03 17.36 -20.98
C LEU A 85 -1.17 16.48 -20.61
N LYS A 86 -2.33 17.07 -20.27
CA LYS A 86 -3.55 16.30 -20.04
C LYS A 86 -3.95 15.50 -21.28
N SER A 87 -3.94 16.15 -22.45
CA SER A 87 -4.28 15.50 -23.72
C SER A 87 -3.31 14.36 -24.05
N TYR A 88 -2.01 14.56 -23.81
CA TYR A 88 -0.99 13.54 -24.04
C TYR A 88 -1.11 12.35 -23.07
N ALA A 89 -1.40 12.59 -21.78
CA ALA A 89 -1.65 11.53 -20.82
C ALA A 89 -2.85 10.66 -21.21
N GLU A 90 -3.95 11.28 -21.66
CA GLU A 90 -5.12 10.59 -22.18
C GLU A 90 -4.80 9.73 -23.41
N GLU A 91 -3.98 10.22 -24.34
CA GLU A 91 -3.48 9.45 -25.50
C GLU A 91 -2.69 8.21 -25.05
N LYS A 92 -1.90 8.33 -23.97
CA LYS A 92 -1.11 7.24 -23.40
C LYS A 92 -1.91 6.30 -22.48
N GLY A 93 -3.20 6.59 -22.26
CA GLY A 93 -4.07 5.77 -21.45
C GLY A 93 -3.77 5.83 -19.94
N ILE A 94 -3.14 6.91 -19.47
CA ILE A 94 -2.92 7.19 -18.05
C ILE A 94 -3.69 8.44 -17.64
N GLU A 95 -4.24 8.46 -16.43
CA GLU A 95 -4.97 9.63 -15.96
C GLU A 95 -4.01 10.78 -15.61
N PHE A 96 -4.35 11.98 -16.08
CA PHE A 96 -3.65 13.21 -15.70
C PHE A 96 -4.21 13.77 -14.38
N LEU A 97 -3.31 14.18 -13.50
CA LEU A 97 -3.60 14.94 -12.30
C LEU A 97 -2.60 16.09 -12.13
N SER A 98 -3.00 17.16 -11.46
CA SER A 98 -2.07 18.16 -10.97
C SER A 98 -2.49 18.70 -9.61
N THR A 99 -1.52 19.13 -8.82
CA THR A 99 -1.70 19.77 -7.52
C THR A 99 -1.66 21.29 -7.70
N PRO A 100 -2.75 22.04 -7.47
CA PRO A 100 -2.72 23.49 -7.52
C PRO A 100 -2.07 24.06 -6.26
N PHE A 101 -1.19 25.06 -6.38
CA PHE A 101 -0.57 25.73 -5.22
C PHE A 101 -1.06 27.17 -5.00
N ASP A 102 -1.95 27.67 -5.85
CA ASP A 102 -2.57 28.99 -5.74
C ASP A 102 -4.02 28.98 -6.25
N LEU A 103 -4.76 30.07 -6.02
CA LEU A 103 -6.20 30.14 -6.31
C LEU A 103 -6.51 30.15 -7.81
N GLU A 104 -5.65 30.77 -8.61
CA GLU A 104 -5.73 30.77 -10.07
C GLU A 104 -5.52 29.36 -10.61
N SER A 105 -4.53 28.63 -10.08
CA SER A 105 -4.26 27.24 -10.40
C SER A 105 -5.42 26.31 -10.04
N ILE A 106 -6.11 26.53 -8.90
CA ILE A 106 -7.36 25.81 -8.56
C ILE A 106 -8.40 26.04 -9.67
N SER A 107 -8.63 27.30 -10.02
CA SER A 107 -9.66 27.68 -11.00
C SER A 107 -9.35 27.13 -12.40
N PHE A 108 -8.07 27.17 -12.80
CA PHE A 108 -7.60 26.61 -14.05
C PHE A 108 -7.84 25.09 -14.09
N LEU A 109 -7.40 24.34 -13.07
CA LEU A 109 -7.57 22.88 -13.06
C LEU A 109 -9.04 22.46 -13.01
N ASP A 110 -9.89 23.24 -12.33
CA ASP A 110 -11.34 23.01 -12.33
C ASP A 110 -11.92 23.11 -13.76
N ASN A 111 -11.56 24.18 -14.48
CA ASN A 111 -11.96 24.41 -15.87
C ASN A 111 -11.35 23.39 -16.85
N LEU A 112 -10.13 22.92 -16.58
CA LEU A 112 -9.48 21.85 -17.32
C LEU A 112 -10.21 20.50 -17.17
N GLY A 113 -11.07 20.39 -16.16
CA GLY A 113 -11.94 19.24 -15.96
C GLY A 113 -11.29 18.10 -15.19
N VAL A 114 -10.32 18.39 -14.31
CA VAL A 114 -9.77 17.34 -13.41
C VAL A 114 -10.90 16.79 -12.53
N ARG A 115 -10.94 15.48 -12.32
CA ARG A 115 -11.99 14.83 -11.50
C ARG A 115 -11.73 14.91 -10.00
N LEU A 116 -10.46 15.06 -9.61
CA LEU A 116 -10.02 15.06 -8.23
C LEU A 116 -8.99 16.17 -8.00
N PHE A 117 -8.98 16.72 -6.78
CA PHE A 117 -7.96 17.66 -6.31
C PHE A 117 -7.01 16.98 -5.34
N LYS A 118 -5.71 17.17 -5.57
CA LYS A 118 -4.68 16.86 -4.59
C LYS A 118 -4.40 18.12 -3.77
N ILE A 119 -4.46 18.03 -2.45
CA ILE A 119 -4.03 19.09 -1.52
C ILE A 119 -2.67 18.68 -0.94
N PRO A 120 -1.59 19.45 -1.17
CA PRO A 120 -0.27 19.12 -0.65
C PRO A 120 -0.19 19.45 0.85
N SER A 121 0.76 18.82 1.55
CA SER A 121 0.93 18.97 3.00
C SER A 121 1.11 20.42 3.45
N GLY A 122 1.75 21.26 2.62
CA GLY A 122 2.00 22.67 2.92
C GLY A 122 0.74 23.54 3.01
N GLU A 123 -0.36 23.11 2.38
CA GLU A 123 -1.60 23.90 2.28
C GLU A 123 -2.67 23.47 3.30
N ILE A 124 -2.40 22.48 4.15
CA ILE A 124 -3.39 21.90 5.09
C ILE A 124 -3.95 22.92 6.10
N THR A 125 -3.23 24.00 6.38
CA THR A 125 -3.67 25.09 7.28
C THR A 125 -4.11 26.34 6.53
N ASN A 126 -4.12 26.32 5.19
CA ASN A 126 -4.50 27.46 4.36
C ASN A 126 -6.02 27.50 4.14
N LEU A 127 -6.75 28.09 5.10
CA LEU A 127 -8.21 28.13 5.11
C LEU A 127 -8.83 28.62 3.77
N PRO A 128 -8.46 29.79 3.19
CA PRO A 128 -9.03 30.23 1.92
C PRO A 128 -8.80 29.27 0.75
N TYR A 129 -7.64 28.62 0.71
CA TYR A 129 -7.32 27.60 -0.30
C TYR A 129 -8.22 26.36 -0.15
N LEU A 130 -8.38 25.86 1.08
CA LEU A 130 -9.25 24.71 1.36
C LEU A 130 -10.71 25.00 1.01
N GLU A 131 -11.22 26.20 1.35
CA GLU A 131 -12.59 26.62 1.01
C GLU A 131 -12.81 26.65 -0.50
N GLN A 132 -11.84 27.15 -1.28
CA GLN A 132 -11.93 27.25 -2.74
C GLN A 132 -11.95 25.89 -3.45
N ILE A 133 -11.13 24.94 -3.00
CA ILE A 133 -11.18 23.55 -3.50
C ILE A 133 -12.51 22.90 -3.13
N ALA A 134 -12.91 23.04 -1.86
CA ALA A 134 -14.07 22.35 -1.34
C ALA A 134 -15.39 22.77 -2.01
N ALA A 135 -15.50 24.03 -2.39
CA ALA A 135 -16.64 24.59 -3.11
C ALA A 135 -16.93 23.89 -4.45
N ARG A 136 -15.97 23.14 -5.01
CA ARG A 136 -16.13 22.42 -6.29
C ARG A 136 -16.75 21.04 -6.13
N ASN A 137 -16.84 20.54 -4.89
CA ASN A 137 -17.45 19.25 -4.56
C ASN A 137 -16.91 18.08 -5.43
N LYS A 138 -15.59 18.09 -5.66
CA LYS A 138 -14.85 17.02 -6.35
C LYS A 138 -14.23 16.05 -5.34
N GLU A 139 -13.66 14.94 -5.83
CA GLU A 139 -12.85 14.06 -4.99
C GLU A 139 -11.61 14.81 -4.49
N ILE A 140 -11.19 14.55 -3.24
CA ILE A 140 -10.04 15.21 -2.61
C ILE A 140 -9.09 14.17 -2.04
N ILE A 141 -7.80 14.34 -2.33
CA ILE A 141 -6.70 13.63 -1.68
C ILE A 141 -5.88 14.66 -0.87
N LEU A 142 -5.98 14.59 0.46
CA LEU A 142 -5.30 15.49 1.39
C LEU A 142 -4.03 14.85 1.95
N SER A 143 -2.83 15.38 1.65
CA SER A 143 -1.60 14.94 2.33
C SER A 143 -1.46 15.64 3.69
N THR A 144 -0.88 14.93 4.66
CA THR A 144 -0.80 15.38 6.06
C THR A 144 0.62 15.39 6.61
N GLY A 145 1.63 15.58 5.76
CA GLY A 145 2.99 15.78 6.25
C GLY A 145 3.08 17.03 7.13
N MET A 146 3.91 17.00 8.17
CA MET A 146 4.05 18.06 9.19
C MET A 146 2.82 18.27 10.09
N ALA A 147 1.67 17.64 9.80
CA ALA A 147 0.41 17.88 10.49
C ALA A 147 0.20 16.97 11.71
N SER A 148 -0.45 17.52 12.72
CA SER A 148 -1.02 16.81 13.86
C SER A 148 -2.43 16.30 13.56
N MET A 149 -2.94 15.37 14.37
CA MET A 149 -4.34 14.91 14.27
C MET A 149 -5.36 16.06 14.39
N ALA A 150 -5.04 17.11 15.16
CA ALA A 150 -5.93 18.27 15.30
C ALA A 150 -6.00 19.11 14.01
N GLU A 151 -4.87 19.27 13.32
CA GLU A 151 -4.84 19.98 12.02
C GLU A 151 -5.55 19.18 10.93
N ILE A 152 -5.40 17.84 10.93
CA ILE A 152 -6.15 16.98 10.01
C ILE A 152 -7.65 17.12 10.26
N ASP A 153 -8.10 17.08 11.53
CA ASP A 153 -9.51 17.26 11.88
C ASP A 153 -10.05 18.64 11.44
N ALA A 154 -9.27 19.70 11.67
CA ALA A 154 -9.63 21.06 11.26
C ALA A 154 -9.77 21.17 9.74
N ALA A 155 -8.79 20.67 8.98
CA ALA A 155 -8.83 20.69 7.52
C ALA A 155 -10.02 19.90 6.97
N VAL A 156 -10.28 18.69 7.47
CA VAL A 156 -11.44 17.88 7.07
C VAL A 156 -12.75 18.61 7.37
N LYS A 157 -12.88 19.28 8.52
CA LYS A 157 -14.07 20.08 8.85
C LYS A 157 -14.27 21.24 7.89
N VAL A 158 -13.21 21.96 7.54
CA VAL A 158 -13.27 23.05 6.55
C VAL A 158 -13.75 22.52 5.20
N LEU A 159 -13.17 21.43 4.71
CA LEU A 159 -13.54 20.83 3.43
C LEU A 159 -15.03 20.41 3.40
N VAL A 160 -15.51 19.79 4.48
CA VAL A 160 -16.91 19.36 4.58
C VAL A 160 -17.86 20.56 4.67
N ASN A 161 -17.56 21.51 5.55
CA ASN A 161 -18.42 22.69 5.76
C ASN A 161 -18.49 23.60 4.53
N SER A 162 -17.46 23.55 3.67
CA SER A 162 -17.36 24.40 2.48
C SER A 162 -17.88 23.72 1.20
N GLY A 163 -18.39 22.49 1.29
CA GLY A 163 -19.20 21.88 0.23
C GLY A 163 -18.78 20.50 -0.25
N THR A 164 -17.65 19.95 0.22
CA THR A 164 -17.23 18.60 -0.18
C THR A 164 -17.92 17.53 0.67
N ALA A 165 -18.53 16.53 0.02
CA ALA A 165 -19.06 15.38 0.73
C ALA A 165 -17.93 14.61 1.43
N ARG A 166 -18.13 14.26 2.70
CA ARG A 166 -17.07 13.65 3.54
C ARG A 166 -16.47 12.38 2.94
N ASP A 167 -17.28 11.56 2.29
CA ASP A 167 -16.89 10.30 1.64
C ASP A 167 -16.07 10.49 0.35
N LYS A 168 -15.99 11.72 -0.17
CA LYS A 168 -15.10 12.10 -1.27
C LYS A 168 -13.68 12.48 -0.83
N ILE A 169 -13.39 12.45 0.47
CA ILE A 169 -12.09 12.83 1.03
C ILE A 169 -11.28 11.57 1.37
N SER A 170 -10.07 11.48 0.82
CA SER A 170 -9.04 10.52 1.22
C SER A 170 -7.84 11.24 1.84
N ILE A 171 -7.21 10.61 2.82
CA ILE A 171 -6.09 11.21 3.57
C ILE A 171 -4.80 10.42 3.29
N LEU A 172 -3.73 11.10 2.88
CA LEU A 172 -2.41 10.49 2.75
C LEU A 172 -1.55 10.82 3.97
N HIS A 173 -1.16 9.78 4.70
CA HIS A 173 -0.04 9.86 5.63
C HIS A 173 1.24 10.19 4.86
N CYS A 174 2.14 10.99 5.43
CA CYS A 174 3.32 11.49 4.75
C CYS A 174 4.35 12.02 5.75
N THR A 175 5.64 11.90 5.41
CA THR A 175 6.74 12.62 6.08
C THR A 175 7.35 13.58 5.06
N THR A 176 7.32 14.89 5.31
CA THR A 176 7.82 15.92 4.39
C THR A 176 9.34 16.07 4.53
N GLU A 177 10.08 15.13 3.94
CA GLU A 177 11.54 15.13 3.87
C GLU A 177 11.99 14.34 2.63
N TYR A 178 13.08 14.77 1.97
CA TYR A 178 13.43 14.33 0.62
C TYR A 178 14.93 13.96 0.50
N PRO A 179 15.33 12.69 0.79
CA PRO A 179 14.48 11.57 1.16
C PRO A 179 14.18 11.47 2.66
N ALA A 180 12.99 11.00 2.99
CA ALA A 180 12.58 10.74 4.37
C ALA A 180 13.34 9.53 4.97
N PRO A 181 13.96 9.66 6.15
CA PRO A 181 14.54 8.52 6.85
C PRO A 181 13.49 7.47 7.20
N PHE A 182 13.82 6.18 7.05
CA PHE A 182 12.87 5.09 7.36
C PHE A 182 12.36 5.11 8.81
N SER A 183 13.19 5.56 9.75
CA SER A 183 12.82 5.72 11.17
C SER A 183 11.70 6.72 11.40
N ASP A 184 11.54 7.68 10.48
CA ASP A 184 10.68 8.85 10.65
C ASP A 184 9.34 8.66 9.92
N VAL A 185 9.18 7.56 9.18
CA VAL A 185 7.97 7.28 8.41
C VAL A 185 6.77 7.04 9.31
N ASN A 186 6.90 6.18 10.32
CA ASN A 186 5.79 5.79 11.20
C ASN A 186 4.51 5.33 10.43
N LEU A 187 4.59 4.29 9.60
CA LEU A 187 3.44 3.80 8.80
C LEU A 187 2.19 3.47 9.62
N ARG A 188 2.32 3.17 10.92
CA ARG A 188 1.17 2.93 11.81
C ARG A 188 0.31 4.18 12.02
N ALA A 189 0.86 5.38 11.84
CA ALA A 189 0.08 6.62 11.89
C ALA A 189 -1.04 6.64 10.85
N MET A 190 -0.83 6.04 9.67
CA MET A 190 -1.88 5.88 8.64
C MET A 190 -3.10 5.13 9.18
N GLN A 191 -2.89 4.11 10.00
CA GLN A 191 -3.97 3.34 10.63
C GLN A 191 -4.67 4.19 11.71
N SER A 192 -3.91 4.93 12.51
CA SER A 192 -4.48 5.89 13.48
C SER A 192 -5.35 6.96 12.82
N ILE A 193 -4.93 7.49 11.66
CA ILE A 193 -5.71 8.44 10.85
C ILE A 193 -7.00 7.80 10.38
N ARG A 194 -6.93 6.59 9.82
CA ARG A 194 -8.12 5.84 9.36
C ARG A 194 -9.11 5.63 10.50
N ASP A 195 -8.64 5.16 11.64
CA ASP A 195 -9.49 4.80 12.77
C ASP A 195 -10.14 6.05 13.40
N ALA A 196 -9.42 7.18 13.44
CA ALA A 196 -9.94 8.43 13.99
C ALA A 196 -10.95 9.13 13.08
N PHE A 197 -10.73 9.13 11.76
CA PHE A 197 -11.55 9.88 10.82
C PHE A 197 -12.58 9.03 10.08
N ASN A 198 -12.43 7.71 10.08
CA ASN A 198 -13.23 6.77 9.30
C ASN A 198 -13.32 7.19 7.82
N LEU A 199 -12.16 7.56 7.26
CA LEU A 199 -11.97 7.95 5.86
C LEU A 199 -10.99 7.00 5.19
N SER A 200 -11.03 6.95 3.86
CA SER A 200 -10.00 6.27 3.07
C SER A 200 -8.63 6.86 3.40
N VAL A 201 -7.64 5.99 3.56
CA VAL A 201 -6.25 6.40 3.82
C VAL A 201 -5.32 5.85 2.76
N GLY A 202 -4.25 6.58 2.52
CA GLY A 202 -3.14 6.15 1.69
C GLY A 202 -1.82 6.66 2.25
N TYR A 203 -0.78 6.55 1.44
CA TYR A 203 0.56 6.96 1.79
C TYR A 203 1.23 7.73 0.65
N SER A 204 1.73 8.92 0.97
CA SER A 204 2.61 9.72 0.12
C SER A 204 4.04 9.51 0.59
N ASP A 205 4.83 8.85 -0.25
CA ASP A 205 6.10 8.27 0.13
C ASP A 205 7.28 9.11 -0.42
N HIS A 206 8.19 9.49 0.48
CA HIS A 206 9.43 10.19 0.15
C HIS A 206 10.68 9.44 0.60
N THR A 207 10.57 8.17 1.01
CA THR A 207 11.75 7.37 1.35
C THR A 207 12.53 6.99 0.10
N SER A 208 13.81 6.67 0.27
CA SER A 208 14.54 5.92 -0.76
C SER A 208 13.93 4.52 -0.94
N GLY A 209 13.93 4.01 -2.18
CA GLY A 209 13.44 2.67 -2.48
C GLY A 209 11.91 2.56 -2.55
N ILE A 210 11.44 1.31 -2.57
CA ILE A 210 10.03 0.94 -2.87
C ILE A 210 9.35 0.18 -1.73
N GLU A 211 10.12 -0.20 -0.71
CA GLU A 211 9.71 -1.12 0.35
C GLU A 211 8.58 -0.53 1.18
N VAL A 212 8.64 0.76 1.48
CA VAL A 212 7.68 1.46 2.33
C VAL A 212 6.34 1.63 1.64
N ALA A 213 6.32 2.05 0.37
CA ALA A 213 5.12 2.06 -0.48
C ALA A 213 4.41 0.69 -0.51
N ILE A 214 5.16 -0.40 -0.73
CA ILE A 214 4.60 -1.76 -0.75
C ILE A 214 4.08 -2.18 0.64
N ALA A 215 4.82 -1.87 1.71
CA ALA A 215 4.40 -2.17 3.07
C ALA A 215 3.12 -1.40 3.47
N ALA A 216 2.96 -0.16 3.02
CA ALA A 216 1.77 0.65 3.28
C ALA A 216 0.50 -0.01 2.75
N VAL A 217 0.55 -0.60 1.54
CA VAL A 217 -0.56 -1.37 0.95
C VAL A 217 -0.97 -2.53 1.87
N SER A 218 0.00 -3.24 2.45
CA SER A 218 -0.26 -4.32 3.41
C SER A 218 -0.91 -3.84 4.72
N LEU A 219 -0.73 -2.56 5.07
CA LEU A 219 -1.33 -1.93 6.25
C LEU A 219 -2.68 -1.25 5.97
N GLY A 220 -3.16 -1.35 4.72
CA GLY A 220 -4.46 -0.88 4.27
C GLY A 220 -4.45 0.49 3.57
N ALA A 221 -3.34 0.89 2.96
CA ALA A 221 -3.32 2.03 2.05
C ALA A 221 -4.16 1.73 0.79
N GLU A 222 -5.09 2.61 0.44
CA GLU A 222 -5.86 2.56 -0.81
C GLU A 222 -5.24 3.41 -1.92
N ILE A 223 -4.31 4.30 -1.57
CA ILE A 223 -3.64 5.22 -2.48
C ILE A 223 -2.15 5.24 -2.13
N ILE A 224 -1.30 5.11 -3.14
CA ILE A 224 0.16 5.28 -3.02
C ILE A 224 0.57 6.41 -3.96
N GLU A 225 1.27 7.39 -3.43
CA GLU A 225 1.91 8.47 -4.18
C GLU A 225 3.43 8.39 -4.00
N LYS A 226 4.19 8.40 -5.10
CA LYS A 226 5.65 8.34 -5.07
C LYS A 226 6.23 9.19 -6.18
N HIS A 227 7.23 10.01 -5.86
CA HIS A 227 7.96 10.78 -6.86
C HIS A 227 8.75 9.85 -7.80
N PHE A 228 8.83 10.21 -9.08
CA PHE A 228 9.65 9.52 -10.07
C PHE A 228 10.32 10.49 -11.06
N THR A 229 11.40 10.04 -11.69
CA THR A 229 12.24 10.81 -12.60
C THR A 229 12.65 9.97 -13.81
N LEU A 230 13.19 10.63 -14.85
CA LEU A 230 13.90 9.98 -15.95
C LEU A 230 15.25 9.43 -15.48
N ASP A 231 15.97 10.23 -14.69
CA ASP A 231 17.31 9.97 -14.19
C ASP A 231 17.48 10.69 -12.84
N LYS A 232 18.03 9.99 -11.85
CA LYS A 232 18.26 10.50 -10.49
C LYS A 232 19.43 11.49 -10.42
N THR A 233 20.26 11.56 -11.45
CA THR A 233 21.45 12.43 -11.52
C THR A 233 21.18 13.79 -12.16
N MET A 234 19.97 14.01 -12.71
CA MET A 234 19.57 15.29 -13.28
C MET A 234 19.55 16.40 -12.22
N GLU A 235 19.84 17.63 -12.67
CA GLU A 235 19.73 18.82 -11.83
C GLU A 235 18.27 19.14 -11.53
N GLY A 236 17.96 19.44 -10.27
CA GLY A 236 16.61 19.76 -9.82
C GLY A 236 16.44 19.41 -8.34
N PRO A 237 15.37 19.88 -7.69
CA PRO A 237 15.18 19.72 -6.25
C PRO A 237 14.88 18.27 -5.85
N ASP A 238 14.14 17.53 -6.68
CA ASP A 238 13.46 16.28 -6.26
C ASP A 238 14.03 15.01 -6.93
N HIS A 239 14.86 15.13 -7.97
CA HIS A 239 15.37 13.98 -8.73
C HIS A 239 16.05 12.92 -7.85
N LYS A 240 16.85 13.34 -6.87
CA LYS A 240 17.59 12.42 -5.98
C LYS A 240 16.68 11.57 -5.09
N ALA A 241 15.52 12.09 -4.69
CA ALA A 241 14.55 11.41 -3.83
C ALA A 241 13.51 10.61 -4.63
N SER A 242 13.45 10.83 -5.95
CA SER A 242 12.49 10.20 -6.86
C SER A 242 12.92 8.78 -7.24
N LEU A 243 11.99 7.93 -7.67
CA LEU A 243 12.30 6.63 -8.30
C LEU A 243 12.73 6.81 -9.75
N ASP A 244 13.68 5.99 -10.22
CA ASP A 244 13.95 5.84 -11.65
C ASP A 244 12.86 4.97 -12.34
N PRO A 245 12.87 4.84 -13.69
CA PRO A 245 11.85 4.08 -14.42
C PRO A 245 11.76 2.60 -14.03
N LEU A 246 12.89 1.96 -13.70
CA LEU A 246 12.92 0.54 -13.33
C LEU A 246 12.38 0.36 -11.91
N GLU A 247 12.74 1.25 -11.00
CA GLU A 247 12.22 1.27 -9.63
C GLU A 247 10.72 1.56 -9.61
N LEU A 248 10.21 2.49 -10.41
CA LEU A 248 8.77 2.77 -10.51
C LEU A 248 8.01 1.52 -10.97
N LYS A 249 8.48 0.87 -12.03
CA LYS A 249 7.88 -0.38 -12.52
C LYS A 249 7.94 -1.50 -11.49
N ALA A 250 9.06 -1.61 -10.76
CA ALA A 250 9.20 -2.57 -9.67
C ALA A 250 8.22 -2.29 -8.52
N MET A 251 8.01 -1.02 -8.16
CA MET A 251 7.04 -0.61 -7.15
C MET A 251 5.62 -0.98 -7.57
N VAL A 252 5.20 -0.62 -8.79
CA VAL A 252 3.87 -0.98 -9.31
C VAL A 252 3.67 -2.49 -9.27
N HIS A 253 4.63 -3.26 -9.79
CA HIS A 253 4.55 -4.72 -9.79
C HIS A 253 4.51 -5.31 -8.38
N GLY A 254 5.33 -4.80 -7.47
CA GLY A 254 5.35 -5.20 -6.06
C GLY A 254 4.02 -4.95 -5.35
N ILE A 255 3.41 -3.78 -5.59
CA ILE A 255 2.06 -3.46 -5.10
C ILE A 255 1.06 -4.48 -5.63
N ARG A 256 0.99 -4.72 -6.95
CA ARG A 256 0.03 -5.69 -7.54
C ARG A 256 0.21 -7.11 -7.00
N ASN A 257 1.45 -7.54 -6.74
CA ASN A 257 1.72 -8.84 -6.14
C ASN A 257 1.21 -8.92 -4.70
N VAL A 258 1.41 -7.87 -3.89
CA VAL A 258 0.88 -7.81 -2.52
C VAL A 258 -0.64 -7.83 -2.53
N GLU A 259 -1.30 -7.06 -3.40
CA GLU A 259 -2.76 -7.07 -3.52
C GLU A 259 -3.32 -8.47 -3.79
N ALA A 260 -2.67 -9.22 -4.68
CA ALA A 260 -3.02 -10.61 -4.97
C ALA A 260 -2.77 -11.56 -3.78
N ALA A 261 -1.79 -11.24 -2.92
CA ALA A 261 -1.38 -12.07 -1.78
C ALA A 261 -2.15 -11.81 -0.48
N LEU A 262 -2.75 -10.62 -0.31
CA LEU A 262 -3.43 -10.24 0.95
C LEU A 262 -4.60 -11.16 1.32
N GLY A 263 -5.31 -11.69 0.32
CA GLY A 263 -6.39 -12.65 0.52
C GLY A 263 -7.59 -12.10 1.31
N THR A 264 -8.25 -12.96 2.08
CA THR A 264 -9.50 -12.63 2.80
C THR A 264 -9.35 -12.56 4.31
N GLY A 265 -8.16 -12.84 4.85
CA GLY A 265 -7.91 -12.99 6.29
C GLY A 265 -8.36 -14.32 6.90
N VAL A 266 -9.01 -15.20 6.12
CA VAL A 266 -9.42 -16.54 6.60
C VAL A 266 -8.27 -17.52 6.52
N LYS A 267 -7.86 -18.12 7.65
CA LYS A 267 -6.86 -19.19 7.66
C LYS A 267 -7.50 -20.52 7.25
N ALA A 268 -7.26 -20.92 6.01
CA ALA A 268 -7.58 -22.24 5.47
C ALA A 268 -6.40 -22.77 4.62
N PRO A 269 -6.37 -24.06 4.27
CA PRO A 269 -5.44 -24.54 3.26
C PRO A 269 -5.75 -23.93 1.89
N ALA A 270 -4.74 -23.46 1.18
CA ALA A 270 -4.92 -22.97 -0.19
C ALA A 270 -5.27 -24.12 -1.15
N GLU A 271 -6.02 -23.85 -2.21
CA GLU A 271 -6.37 -24.87 -3.21
C GLU A 271 -5.14 -25.58 -3.79
N SER A 272 -4.05 -24.83 -4.01
CA SER A 272 -2.78 -25.35 -4.54
C SER A 272 -2.11 -26.37 -3.62
N GLU A 273 -2.35 -26.31 -2.31
CA GLU A 273 -1.75 -27.22 -1.32
C GLU A 273 -2.70 -28.33 -0.85
N LYS A 274 -4.01 -28.27 -1.10
CA LYS A 274 -4.97 -29.30 -0.65
C LYS A 274 -4.59 -30.71 -1.08
N LYS A 275 -4.12 -30.88 -2.32
CA LYS A 275 -3.63 -32.17 -2.84
C LYS A 275 -2.47 -32.76 -2.02
N ASN A 276 -1.70 -31.92 -1.34
CA ASN A 276 -0.57 -32.34 -0.52
C ASN A 276 -1.00 -32.77 0.89
N ILE A 277 -2.23 -32.48 1.32
CA ILE A 277 -2.74 -32.83 2.66
C ILE A 277 -2.65 -34.35 2.92
N PRO A 278 -3.28 -35.23 2.11
CA PRO A 278 -3.21 -36.68 2.35
C PRO A 278 -1.79 -37.23 2.13
N ILE A 279 -0.93 -36.56 1.35
CA ILE A 279 0.41 -37.06 1.03
C ILE A 279 1.43 -36.70 2.12
N ALA A 280 1.42 -35.44 2.57
CA ALA A 280 2.46 -34.87 3.43
C ALA A 280 2.15 -35.00 4.93
N ARG A 281 0.87 -35.14 5.29
CA ARG A 281 0.47 -35.40 6.69
C ARG A 281 0.73 -36.85 7.05
N LYS A 282 0.68 -37.13 8.35
CA LYS A 282 0.92 -38.46 8.91
C LYS A 282 -0.38 -39.05 9.41
N SER A 283 -0.44 -40.37 9.42
CA SER A 283 -1.42 -41.21 10.08
C SER A 283 -0.74 -42.09 11.11
N ILE A 284 -1.52 -42.69 12.00
CA ILE A 284 -1.03 -43.67 12.98
C ILE A 284 -0.76 -44.99 12.26
N HIS A 285 0.41 -45.56 12.48
CA HIS A 285 0.83 -46.87 12.00
C HIS A 285 1.32 -47.71 13.19
N LEU A 286 1.45 -49.02 13.02
CA LEU A 286 2.03 -49.90 14.03
C LEU A 286 3.55 -49.97 13.88
N LYS A 287 4.26 -49.83 14.99
CA LYS A 287 5.73 -49.90 15.04
C LYS A 287 6.24 -51.33 14.84
N GLN A 288 5.42 -52.31 15.18
CA GLN A 288 5.75 -53.73 15.20
C GLN A 288 4.52 -54.57 14.86
N GLN A 289 4.73 -55.85 14.56
CA GLN A 289 3.63 -56.79 14.40
C GLN A 289 2.95 -57.04 15.75
N LEU A 290 1.61 -57.06 15.75
CA LEU A 290 0.79 -57.27 16.94
C LEU A 290 -0.36 -58.23 16.61
N ASP A 291 -0.69 -59.11 17.55
CA ASP A 291 -1.73 -60.11 17.37
C ASP A 291 -3.10 -59.58 17.78
N LYS A 292 -4.16 -60.21 17.27
CA LYS A 292 -5.54 -59.98 17.68
C LYS A 292 -5.67 -60.09 19.20
N GLY A 293 -6.41 -59.16 19.80
CA GLY A 293 -6.62 -59.08 21.24
C GLY A 293 -5.55 -58.29 21.99
N HIS A 294 -4.49 -57.82 21.32
CA HIS A 294 -3.48 -56.95 21.92
C HIS A 294 -4.07 -55.59 22.31
N VAL A 295 -3.74 -55.12 23.52
CA VAL A 295 -4.12 -53.80 24.03
C VAL A 295 -3.07 -52.78 23.59
N LEU A 296 -3.44 -51.84 22.73
CA LEU A 296 -2.52 -50.85 22.17
C LEU A 296 -1.90 -49.96 23.26
N THR A 297 -0.57 -49.83 23.22
CA THR A 297 0.20 -48.96 24.10
C THR A 297 0.94 -47.89 23.30
N GLU A 298 1.54 -46.92 24.00
CA GLU A 298 2.31 -45.86 23.37
C GLU A 298 3.50 -46.40 22.54
N ASN A 299 4.10 -47.50 22.99
CA ASN A 299 5.25 -48.11 22.31
C ASN A 299 4.88 -48.85 21.02
N ASP A 300 3.59 -49.12 20.81
CA ASP A 300 3.07 -49.86 19.67
C ASP A 300 2.80 -48.95 18.46
N LEU A 301 2.61 -47.66 18.68
CA LEU A 301 2.17 -46.71 17.65
C LEU A 301 3.34 -45.87 17.12
N ILE A 302 3.33 -45.59 15.83
CA ILE A 302 4.28 -44.70 15.16
C ILE A 302 3.58 -43.84 14.11
N MET A 303 3.91 -42.55 14.04
CA MET A 303 3.25 -41.60 13.15
C MET A 303 4.04 -41.46 11.85
N LYS A 304 3.51 -42.03 10.77
CA LYS A 304 4.13 -42.06 9.44
C LYS A 304 3.19 -41.53 8.37
N ARG A 305 3.74 -41.14 7.22
CA ARG A 305 2.95 -40.77 6.02
C ARG A 305 2.45 -42.04 5.33
N PRO A 306 1.35 -42.00 4.57
CA PRO A 306 0.51 -40.84 4.27
C PRO A 306 -0.46 -40.46 5.41
N GLY A 307 -1.15 -39.33 5.24
CA GLY A 307 -2.07 -38.69 6.18
C GLY A 307 -3.55 -38.91 5.83
N ASP A 308 -3.84 -40.05 5.22
CA ASP A 308 -5.14 -40.53 4.76
C ASP A 308 -5.77 -41.60 5.68
N GLY A 309 -5.07 -42.02 6.74
CA GLY A 309 -5.55 -42.91 7.80
C GLY A 309 -5.92 -42.15 9.08
N ILE A 310 -5.93 -42.84 10.23
CA ILE A 310 -6.30 -42.21 11.51
C ILE A 310 -5.33 -41.07 11.85
N SER A 311 -5.92 -39.91 12.13
CA SER A 311 -5.18 -38.71 12.51
C SER A 311 -4.33 -38.96 13.78
N PRO A 312 -3.03 -38.59 13.78
CA PRO A 312 -2.20 -38.61 14.98
C PRO A 312 -2.76 -37.79 16.14
N MET A 313 -3.68 -36.87 15.88
CA MET A 313 -4.39 -36.14 16.95
C MET A 313 -5.25 -37.05 17.82
N GLU A 314 -5.61 -38.24 17.33
CA GLU A 314 -6.41 -39.23 18.07
C GLU A 314 -5.55 -40.24 18.81
N TYR A 315 -4.22 -40.11 18.77
CA TYR A 315 -3.26 -41.02 19.40
C TYR A 315 -3.67 -41.47 20.80
N LYS A 316 -4.01 -40.53 21.70
CA LYS A 316 -4.39 -40.83 23.08
C LYS A 316 -5.67 -41.66 23.19
N ARG A 317 -6.60 -41.48 22.25
CA ARG A 317 -7.86 -42.24 22.22
C ARG A 317 -7.64 -43.70 21.83
N LEU A 318 -6.56 -44.00 21.13
CA LEU A 318 -6.23 -45.36 20.69
C LEU A 318 -5.49 -46.17 21.75
N ILE A 319 -4.84 -45.51 22.71
CA ILE A 319 -4.16 -46.18 23.82
C ILE A 319 -5.20 -46.89 24.69
N GLY A 320 -4.98 -48.17 24.96
CA GLY A 320 -5.90 -49.02 25.70
C GLY A 320 -6.96 -49.72 24.83
N CYS A 321 -7.08 -49.37 23.54
CA CYS A 321 -7.98 -50.09 22.65
C CYS A 321 -7.41 -51.46 22.24
N ILE A 322 -8.29 -52.38 21.87
CA ILE A 322 -7.93 -53.78 21.58
C ILE A 322 -7.94 -54.02 20.07
N LEU A 323 -6.92 -54.69 19.52
CA LEU A 323 -6.88 -55.06 18.10
C LEU A 323 -7.89 -56.18 17.76
N ARG A 324 -8.67 -56.00 16.68
CA ARG A 324 -9.66 -56.95 16.16
C ARG A 324 -9.06 -58.09 15.32
N ARG A 325 -7.86 -57.88 14.80
CA ARG A 325 -7.14 -58.80 13.93
C ARG A 325 -5.64 -58.64 14.13
N ASP A 326 -4.88 -59.63 13.64
CA ASP A 326 -3.43 -59.54 13.58
C ASP A 326 -3.05 -58.45 12.57
N CYS A 327 -2.09 -57.60 12.92
CA CYS A 327 -1.59 -56.52 12.07
C CYS A 327 -0.06 -56.58 12.01
N ILE A 328 0.49 -56.39 10.80
CA ILE A 328 1.95 -56.43 10.59
C ILE A 328 2.62 -55.12 11.04
N ALA A 329 3.94 -55.17 11.22
CA ALA A 329 4.73 -53.95 11.39
C ALA A 329 4.53 -53.02 10.19
N ASP A 330 4.47 -51.72 10.45
CA ASP A 330 4.23 -50.65 9.48
C ASP A 330 2.82 -50.62 8.87
N HIS A 331 1.89 -51.43 9.38
CA HIS A 331 0.48 -51.34 9.02
C HIS A 331 -0.08 -49.96 9.38
N GLN A 332 -0.71 -49.28 8.43
CA GLN A 332 -1.44 -48.04 8.68
C GLN A 332 -2.73 -48.40 9.42
N LEU A 333 -2.87 -47.90 10.65
CA LEU A 333 -3.96 -48.28 11.54
C LEU A 333 -5.27 -47.63 11.07
N GLU A 334 -6.31 -48.45 10.93
CA GLU A 334 -7.67 -48.07 10.55
C GLU A 334 -8.64 -48.28 11.73
N TYR A 335 -9.77 -47.56 11.77
CA TYR A 335 -10.73 -47.73 12.87
C TYR A 335 -11.31 -49.15 12.93
N GLU A 336 -11.37 -49.84 11.79
CA GLU A 336 -11.82 -51.23 11.70
C GLU A 336 -10.85 -52.23 12.35
N ASP A 337 -9.59 -51.82 12.59
CA ASP A 337 -8.61 -52.63 13.30
C ASP A 337 -8.88 -52.68 14.80
N ILE A 338 -9.76 -51.84 15.34
CA ILE A 338 -9.83 -51.53 16.77
C ILE A 338 -11.22 -51.81 17.35
N GLU A 339 -11.28 -52.57 18.45
CA GLU A 339 -12.46 -52.62 19.31
C GLU A 339 -12.49 -51.39 20.21
N ASN A 340 -13.51 -50.54 20.03
CA ASN A 340 -13.84 -49.52 21.02
C ASN A 340 -14.36 -50.22 22.27
N GLU A 341 -13.50 -50.44 23.27
CA GLU A 341 -14.00 -50.47 24.64
C GLU A 341 -14.43 -49.06 25.00
N SER A 342 -15.71 -48.87 25.29
CA SER A 342 -16.24 -47.70 25.97
C SER A 342 -15.60 -47.60 27.36
N ARG A 343 -14.40 -47.07 27.44
CA ARG A 343 -13.73 -46.74 28.71
C ARG A 343 -13.09 -45.37 28.62
N TYR A 344 -13.93 -44.34 28.48
CA TYR A 344 -13.71 -42.99 29.02
C TYR A 344 -15.03 -42.20 28.87
N SER A 345 -16.06 -42.65 29.58
CA SER A 345 -17.21 -41.83 29.94
C SER A 345 -17.24 -41.73 31.46
N ASN A 346 -16.17 -41.14 32.02
CA ASN A 346 -16.05 -40.60 33.37
C ASN A 346 -14.66 -39.95 33.48
N GLU A 347 -14.58 -38.66 33.14
CA GLU A 347 -13.57 -37.66 33.56
C GLU A 347 -13.55 -36.54 32.52
N LEU A 348 -14.64 -35.76 32.48
CA LEU A 348 -14.69 -34.36 32.01
C LEU A 348 -16.07 -33.74 32.36
N GLU A 349 -16.65 -34.15 33.49
CA GLU A 349 -17.50 -33.28 34.32
C GLU A 349 -16.70 -32.99 35.59
N GLY A 350 -16.01 -31.86 35.60
CA GLY A 350 -15.15 -31.37 36.68
C GLY A 350 -14.68 -29.97 36.38
#